data_AF-A0A939A8Y4-F1
#
_entry.id   AF-A0A939A8Y4-F1
#
_cell.length_a   1.000
_cell.length_b   1.000
_cell.length_c   1.000
_cell.angle_alpha   90.00
_cell.angle_beta   90.00
_cell.angle_gamma   90.00
#
_symmetry.space_group_name_H-M   'P 1'
#
loop_
_entity.id
_entity.type
_entity.pdbx_description
1 polymer ?
#
loop_
_entity_poly.entity_id
_entity_poly.type
_entity_poly.pdbx_seq_one_letter_code
_entity_poly.pdbx_strand_id
1 'polypeptide(L)'
;MKIEEFDYTLPKSLIAQYPSSQRGESRLMVLSRSRGSIEHRRFEDIPDDLNSGDLLVMNNTRVLPARLIGFKETGGRVEALL
;
A
#
# COMPACT_ATOMS: atom_id res chain seq x y z
N MET A 1 -7.41 -22.79 2.45
CA MET A 1 -6.35 -21.93 3.01
C MET A 1 -6.82 -21.46 4.37
N LYS A 2 -6.06 -21.74 5.43
CA LYS A 2 -6.43 -21.37 6.80
C LYS A 2 -5.80 -20.01 7.13
N ILE A 3 -6.51 -19.16 7.88
CA ILE A 3 -6.04 -17.80 8.18
C ILE A 3 -4.77 -17.85 9.05
N GLU A 4 -4.70 -18.87 9.90
CA GLU A 4 -3.62 -19.12 10.85
C GLU A 4 -2.27 -19.38 10.16
N GLU A 5 -2.26 -19.79 8.89
CA GLU A 5 -1.03 -19.98 8.09
C GLU A 5 -0.29 -18.66 7.82
N PHE A 6 -0.93 -17.51 8.08
CA PHE A 6 -0.37 -16.18 7.88
C PHE A 6 -0.12 -15.41 9.18
N ASP A 7 -0.34 -16.04 10.33
CA ASP A 7 -0.11 -15.40 11.62
C ASP A 7 1.38 -15.35 11.95
N TYR A 8 1.83 -14.25 12.58
CA TYR A 8 3.19 -14.08 13.05
C TYR A 8 3.25 -13.16 14.27
N THR A 9 4.25 -13.36 15.12
CA THR A 9 4.44 -12.51 16.31
C THR A 9 4.93 -11.13 15.89
N LEU A 10 4.10 -10.11 16.02
CA LEU A 10 4.44 -8.70 15.79
C LEU A 10 4.38 -7.92 17.11
N PRO A 11 5.53 -7.60 17.74
CA PRO A 11 5.56 -6.70 18.90
C PRO A 11 4.95 -5.34 18.55
N LYS A 12 4.04 -4.85 19.41
CA LYS A 12 3.36 -3.55 19.21
C LYS A 12 4.33 -2.37 19.05
N SER A 13 5.50 -2.44 19.70
CA SER A 13 6.54 -1.42 19.62
C SER A 13 7.18 -1.30 18.22
N LEU A 14 7.07 -2.33 17.38
CA LEU A 14 7.57 -2.32 16.00
C LEU A 14 6.54 -1.77 14.99
N ILE A 15 5.33 -1.43 15.44
CA ILE A 15 4.31 -0.79 14.61
C ILE A 15 4.56 0.72 14.65
N ALA A 16 5.01 1.28 13.53
CA ALA A 16 5.22 2.72 13.40
C ALA A 16 3.92 3.48 13.66
N GLN A 17 3.94 4.40 14.63
CA GLN A 17 2.81 5.27 14.95
C GLN A 17 2.78 6.53 14.08
N TYR A 18 3.94 6.93 13.59
CA TYR A 18 4.15 8.05 12.69
C TYR A 18 5.14 7.63 11.59
N PRO A 19 5.05 8.20 10.38
CA PRO A 19 6.06 7.97 9.36
C PRO A 19 7.42 8.51 9.78
N SER A 20 8.48 8.13 9.06
CA SER A 20 9.79 8.78 9.19
C SER A 20 9.66 10.29 8.96
N SER A 21 10.46 11.08 9.68
CA SER A 21 10.51 12.54 9.54
C SER A 21 10.90 12.99 8.13
N GLN A 22 11.79 12.23 7.49
CA GLN A 22 12.23 12.47 6.13
C GLN A 22 11.83 11.30 5.23
N ARG A 23 11.22 11.65 4.08
CA ARG A 23 10.87 10.68 3.05
C ARG A 23 12.15 10.09 2.45
N GLY A 24 12.18 8.76 2.30
CA GLY A 24 13.32 8.03 1.74
C GLY A 24 14.20 7.35 2.80
N GLU A 25 14.16 7.78 4.05
CA GLU A 25 15.02 7.22 5.10
C GLU A 25 14.48 5.92 5.73
N SER A 26 13.29 5.46 5.34
CA SER A 26 12.76 4.19 5.82
C SER A 26 13.65 3.02 5.38
N ARG A 27 13.75 1.98 6.22
CA ARG A 27 14.40 0.73 5.84
C ARG A 27 13.68 0.06 4.67
N LEU A 28 14.45 -0.54 3.78
CA LEU A 28 13.97 -1.37 2.67
C LEU A 28 14.49 -2.80 2.85
N MET A 29 13.59 -3.79 2.89
CA MET A 29 13.96 -5.20 2.86
C MET A 29 13.83 -5.70 1.42
N VAL A 30 14.95 -6.10 0.82
CA VAL A 30 14.97 -6.66 -0.54
C VAL A 30 14.97 -8.17 -0.42
N LEU A 31 13.92 -8.81 -0.95
CA LEU A 31 13.77 -10.26 -0.96
C LEU A 31 13.99 -10.80 -2.38
N SER A 32 15.04 -11.58 -2.56
CA SER A 32 15.27 -12.30 -3.82
C SER A 32 14.42 -13.57 -3.87
N ARG A 33 13.37 -13.58 -4.69
CA ARG A 33 12.51 -14.77 -4.86
C ARG A 33 13.25 -16.00 -5.41
N SER A 34 14.22 -15.79 -6.29
CA SER A 34 14.99 -16.88 -6.93
C SER A 34 16.08 -17.44 -6.03
N ARG A 35 16.71 -16.60 -5.20
CA ARG A 35 17.81 -17.01 -4.31
C ARG A 35 17.36 -17.30 -2.87
N GLY A 36 16.16 -16.87 -2.49
CA GLY A 36 15.70 -16.89 -1.10
C GLY A 36 16.49 -15.98 -0.16
N SER A 37 17.33 -15.08 -0.69
CA SER A 37 18.17 -14.18 0.10
C SER A 37 17.41 -12.93 0.54
N ILE A 38 17.80 -12.40 1.69
CA ILE A 38 17.28 -11.15 2.26
C ILE A 38 18.44 -10.17 2.38
N GLU A 39 18.23 -8.97 1.87
CA GLU A 39 19.14 -7.83 2.03
C GLU A 39 18.42 -6.68 2.73
N HIS A 40 19.17 -5.89 3.50
CA HIS A 40 18.67 -4.71 4.20
C HIS A 40 19.34 -3.47 3.62
N ARG A 41 18.51 -2.54 3.11
CA ARG A 41 18.92 -1.27 2.51
C ARG A 41 18.07 -0.12 3.06
N ARG A 42 18.23 1.08 2.50
CA ARG A 42 17.31 2.21 2.72
C ARG A 42 16.46 2.43 1.48
N PHE A 43 15.31 3.07 1.65
CA PHE A 43 14.38 3.31 0.54
C PHE A 43 14.96 4.32 -0.47
N GLU A 44 15.86 5.21 -0.06
CA GLU A 44 16.62 6.08 -0.95
C GLU A 44 17.48 5.32 -1.98
N ASP A 45 17.88 4.09 -1.66
CA ASP A 45 18.66 3.21 -2.54
C ASP A 45 17.79 2.49 -3.60
N ILE A 46 16.46 2.68 -3.60
CA ILE A 46 15.56 1.97 -4.52
C ILE A 46 15.94 2.11 -6.01
N PRO A 47 16.51 3.23 -6.52
CA PRO A 47 16.89 3.32 -7.92
C PRO A 47 17.97 2.30 -8.31
N ASP A 48 18.81 1.84 -7.38
CA ASP A 48 19.86 0.86 -7.63
C ASP A 48 19.32 -0.55 -7.92
N ASP A 49 18.06 -0.81 -7.54
CA ASP A 49 17.36 -2.08 -7.78
C ASP A 49 16.50 -2.05 -9.06
N LEU A 50 16.49 -0.93 -9.80
CA LEU A 50 15.71 -0.76 -11.03
C LEU A 50 16.62 -0.73 -12.25
N ASN A 51 16.17 -1.35 -13.34
CA ASN A 51 16.86 -1.36 -14.62
C ASN A 51 16.18 -0.44 -15.63
N SER A 52 16.95 -0.03 -16.63
CA SER A 52 16.40 0.68 -17.78
C SER A 52 15.33 -0.18 -18.47
N GLY A 53 14.14 0.40 -18.67
CA GLY A 53 12.98 -0.30 -19.22
C GLY A 53 11.98 -0.83 -18.18
N ASP A 54 12.33 -0.79 -16.88
CA ASP A 54 11.38 -1.15 -15.82
C ASP A 54 10.25 -0.10 -15.72
N LEU A 55 9.03 -0.57 -15.42
CA LEU A 55 7.85 0.26 -15.25
C LEU A 55 7.44 0.31 -13.77
N LEU A 56 7.53 1.50 -13.17
CA LEU A 56 6.96 1.76 -11.86
C LEU A 56 5.49 2.14 -11.98
N VAL A 57 4.60 1.26 -11.54
CA VAL A 57 3.16 1.53 -11.47
C VAL A 57 2.82 2.08 -10.10
N MET A 58 2.46 3.36 -10.04
CA MET A 58 2.04 4.03 -8.81
C MET A 58 0.52 4.20 -8.80
N ASN A 59 -0.11 3.84 -7.68
CA ASN A 59 -1.50 4.18 -7.46
C ASN A 59 -1.63 5.67 -7.13
N ASN A 60 -2.36 6.41 -7.97
CA ASN A 60 -2.72 7.80 -7.73
C ASN A 60 -4.22 7.89 -7.41
N THR A 61 -4.56 7.81 -6.12
CA THR A 61 -5.96 7.85 -5.68
C THR A 61 -6.51 9.26 -5.73
N ARG A 62 -7.69 9.43 -6.33
CA ARG A 62 -8.46 10.67 -6.34
C ARG A 62 -9.83 10.41 -5.76
N VAL A 63 -10.27 11.28 -4.85
CA VAL A 63 -11.65 11.28 -4.36
C VAL A 63 -12.51 11.85 -5.46
N LEU A 64 -13.59 11.16 -5.80
CA LEU A 64 -14.63 11.69 -6.66
C LEU A 64 -15.73 12.27 -5.78
N PRO A 65 -15.87 13.60 -5.67
CA PRO A 65 -16.83 14.24 -4.77
C PRO A 65 -18.23 14.28 -5.40
N ALA A 66 -18.72 13.15 -5.91
CA ALA A 66 -19.99 13.08 -6.62
C ALA A 66 -20.88 12.01 -6.02
N ARG A 67 -21.37 12.28 -4.81
CA ARG A 67 -22.37 11.46 -4.13
C ARG A 67 -23.74 12.11 -4.30
N LEU A 68 -24.63 11.45 -5.00
CA LEU A 68 -26.01 11.88 -5.20
C LEU A 68 -26.93 11.03 -4.34
N ILE A 69 -27.74 11.69 -3.50
CA ILE A 69 -28.75 11.05 -2.67
C ILE A 69 -30.12 11.46 -3.21
N GLY A 70 -31.00 10.49 -3.46
CA GLY A 70 -32.31 10.75 -4.02
C GLY A 70 -33.38 9.78 -3.52
N PHE A 71 -34.61 10.03 -3.97
CA PHE A 71 -35.76 9.18 -3.72
C PHE A 71 -36.42 8.86 -5.05
N LYS A 72 -36.83 7.61 -5.25
CA LYS A 72 -37.73 7.23 -6.34
C LYS A 72 -39.09 7.89 -6.12
N GLU A 73 -39.86 8.06 -7.18
CA GLU A 73 -41.26 8.50 -7.08
C GLU A 73 -42.10 7.56 -6.20
N THR A 74 -41.70 6.28 -6.11
CA THR A 74 -42.30 5.28 -5.22
C THR A 74 -41.88 5.41 -3.75
N GLY A 75 -41.06 6.40 -3.39
CA GLY A 75 -40.59 6.67 -2.02
C GLY A 75 -39.32 5.92 -1.59
N GLY A 76 -38.80 5.01 -2.42
CA GLY A 76 -37.57 4.26 -2.13
C GLY A 76 -36.31 5.13 -2.20
N ARG A 77 -35.38 5.00 -1.24
CA ARG A 77 -34.08 5.70 -1.24
C ARG A 77 -33.15 5.18 -2.33
N VAL A 78 -32.39 6.06 -2.96
CA VAL A 78 -31.37 5.74 -3.97
C VAL A 78 -30.11 6.56 -3.70
N GLU A 79 -28.96 5.94 -3.95
CA GLU A 79 -27.66 6.61 -3.96
C GLU A 79 -26.96 6.34 -5.29
N ALA A 80 -26.35 7.36 -5.88
CA ALA A 80 -25.55 7.25 -7.09
C ALA A 80 -24.19 7.93 -6.90
N LEU A 81 -23.15 7.33 -7.49
CA LEU A 81 -21.82 7.91 -7.64
C LEU A 81 -21.63 8.26 -9.13
N LEU A 82 -21.21 9.49 -9.43
CA LEU A 82 -20.85 9.86 -10.81
C LEU A 82 -19.47 9.34 -11.20
#